data_AF-A0A1D7Y5Y0-F1
#
_entry.id   AF-A0A1D7Y5Y0-F1
#
_cell.length_a   1.000
_cell.length_b   1.000
_cell.length_c   1.000
_cell.angle_alpha   90.00
_cell.angle_beta   90.00
_cell.angle_gamma   90.00
#
_symmetry.space_group_name_H-M   'P 1'
#
loop_
_entity.id
_entity.type
_entity.pdbx_description
1 polymer ?
#
loop_
_entity_poly.entity_id
_entity_poly.type
_entity_poly.pdbx_seq_one_letter_code
_entity_poly.pdbx_strand_id
1 'polypeptide(L)'
;MPAIADELRCNPKTVRRWLHRFNCLGLDGLEDLGGQGRKRWISGAERSRIIGLVKQPPPGRLTVQADGELAGADESGPPEWTLDALAAEAGRLGIEVGRSQVRRILLAEGVRWRRTRSWTGRRTRTSRD
;
A
#
# COMPACT_ATOMS: atom_id res chain seq x y z
N MET A 1 27.59 33.16 -12.29
CA MET A 1 26.50 32.32 -11.75
C MET A 1 25.09 32.89 -11.86
N PRO A 2 24.84 34.22 -12.03
CA PRO A 2 23.48 34.73 -12.28
C PRO A 2 22.89 34.22 -13.61
N ALA A 3 23.66 34.27 -14.70
CA ALA A 3 23.20 33.88 -16.04
C ALA A 3 22.56 32.47 -16.12
N ILE A 4 23.22 31.46 -15.53
CA ILE A 4 22.70 30.08 -15.48
C ILE A 4 21.41 30.00 -14.64
N ALA A 5 21.35 30.75 -13.53
CA ALA A 5 20.18 30.76 -12.66
C ALA A 5 18.97 31.43 -13.35
N ASP A 6 19.21 32.50 -14.10
CA ASP A 6 18.21 33.22 -14.87
C ASP A 6 17.68 32.37 -16.04
N GLU A 7 18.58 31.71 -16.76
CA GLU A 7 18.25 30.78 -17.85
C GLU A 7 17.38 29.61 -17.36
N LEU A 8 17.77 28.99 -16.24
CA LEU A 8 17.03 27.87 -15.63
C LEU A 8 15.85 28.30 -14.76
N ARG A 9 15.59 29.62 -14.65
CA ARG A 9 14.57 30.22 -13.78
C ARG A 9 14.57 29.63 -12.36
N CYS A 10 15.76 29.46 -11.79
CA CYS A 10 15.95 28.82 -10.49
C CYS A 10 16.76 29.72 -9.55
N ASN A 11 16.73 29.40 -8.25
CA ASN A 11 17.49 30.18 -7.27
C ASN A 11 19.00 29.96 -7.46
N PRO A 12 19.86 31.00 -7.45
CA PRO A 12 21.32 30.86 -7.54
C PRO A 12 21.95 29.92 -6.50
N LYS A 13 21.28 29.69 -5.35
CA LYS A 13 21.69 28.71 -4.34
C LYS A 13 21.54 27.26 -4.83
N THR A 14 20.53 27.00 -5.66
CA THR A 14 20.31 25.69 -6.30
C THR A 14 21.43 25.39 -7.28
N VAL A 15 21.77 26.35 -8.16
CA VAL A 15 22.91 26.22 -9.10
C VAL A 15 24.21 25.93 -8.37
N ARG A 16 24.49 26.66 -7.27
CA ARG A 16 25.68 26.41 -6.44
C ARG A 16 25.73 25.01 -5.85
N ARG A 17 24.60 24.46 -5.37
CA ARG A 17 24.55 23.08 -4.86
C ARG A 17 24.84 22.06 -5.96
N TRP A 18 24.25 22.22 -7.14
CA TRP A 18 24.45 21.30 -8.24
C TRP A 18 25.89 21.33 -8.76
N LEU A 19 26.47 22.52 -8.93
CA LEU A 19 27.89 22.66 -9.31
C LEU A 19 28.83 22.04 -8.28
N HIS A 20 28.57 22.26 -6.98
CA HIS A 20 29.39 21.64 -5.94
C HIS A 20 29.29 20.10 -5.99
N ARG A 21 28.08 19.55 -6.13
CA ARG A 21 27.87 18.09 -6.26
C ARG A 21 28.58 17.54 -7.50
N PHE A 22 28.44 18.20 -8.64
CA PHE A 22 29.11 17.82 -9.88
C PHE A 22 30.63 17.85 -9.74
N ASN A 23 31.19 18.89 -9.14
CA ASN A 23 32.64 18.99 -8.94
C ASN A 23 33.20 17.91 -8.02
N CYS A 24 32.39 17.41 -7.08
CA CYS A 24 32.81 16.35 -6.15
C CYS A 24 32.60 14.93 -6.70
N LEU A 25 31.52 14.70 -7.44
CA LEU A 25 31.03 13.36 -7.80
C LEU A 25 30.92 13.13 -9.31
N GLY A 26 31.26 14.12 -10.13
CA GLY A 26 31.05 14.07 -11.58
C GLY A 26 29.57 13.96 -11.95
N LEU A 27 29.27 13.13 -12.95
CA LEU A 27 27.91 12.90 -13.43
C LEU A 27 27.00 12.26 -12.36
N ASP A 28 27.53 11.40 -11.50
CA ASP A 28 26.79 10.78 -10.39
C ASP A 28 26.25 11.86 -9.42
N GLY A 29 26.96 12.98 -9.33
CA GLY A 29 26.54 14.16 -8.57
C GLY A 29 25.24 14.79 -9.07
N LEU A 30 24.83 14.52 -10.31
CA LEU A 30 23.60 15.02 -10.93
C LEU A 30 22.40 14.08 -10.77
N GLU A 31 22.58 12.88 -10.21
CA GLU A 31 21.47 11.95 -9.99
C GLU A 31 20.45 12.48 -8.97
N ASP A 32 19.18 12.10 -9.18
CA ASP A 32 18.11 12.35 -8.23
C ASP A 32 18.31 11.47 -6.99
N LEU A 33 18.86 12.08 -5.95
CA LEU A 33 18.95 11.49 -4.62
C LEU A 33 17.55 11.58 -4.04
N GLY A 34 16.73 10.56 -4.33
CA GLY A 34 15.30 10.51 -3.97
C GLY A 34 14.99 11.10 -2.59
N GLY A 35 13.81 11.72 -2.47
CA GLY A 35 13.47 12.65 -1.40
C GLY A 35 14.02 12.31 0.00
N GLN A 36 14.70 13.27 0.63
CA GLN A 36 15.30 13.20 1.97
C GLN A 36 14.27 13.09 3.12
N GLY A 37 13.00 12.84 2.81
CA GLY A 37 11.95 12.67 3.79
C GLY A 37 12.06 11.33 4.52
N ARG A 38 11.34 11.21 5.64
CA ARG A 38 11.23 9.93 6.36
C ARG A 38 10.74 8.85 5.39
N LYS A 39 11.57 7.82 5.18
CA LYS A 39 11.18 6.66 4.39
C LYS A 39 9.87 6.11 4.95
N ARG A 40 8.91 5.85 4.06
CA ARG A 40 7.65 5.22 4.45
C ARG A 40 7.97 3.83 5.01
N TRP A 41 7.39 3.49 6.16
CA TRP A 41 7.60 2.20 6.84
C TRP A 41 7.25 1.01 5.93
N ILE A 42 6.24 1.18 5.07
CA ILE A 42 5.81 0.17 4.11
C ILE A 42 6.50 0.44 2.78
N SER A 43 7.32 -0.52 2.34
CA SER A 43 8.03 -0.53 1.07
C SER A 43 7.09 -0.68 -0.13
N GLY A 44 7.57 -0.33 -1.33
CA GLY A 44 6.82 -0.54 -2.57
C GLY A 44 6.47 -2.02 -2.82
N ALA A 45 7.36 -2.94 -2.43
CA ALA A 45 7.14 -4.38 -2.55
C ALA A 45 6.00 -4.87 -1.65
N GLU A 46 5.97 -4.43 -0.39
CA GLU A 46 4.88 -4.75 0.54
C GLU A 46 3.55 -4.17 0.09
N ARG A 47 3.54 -2.92 -0.42
CA ARG A 47 2.33 -2.33 -1.04
C ARG A 47 1.85 -3.20 -2.19
N SER A 48 2.75 -3.65 -3.07
CA SER A 48 2.41 -4.50 -4.21
C SER A 48 1.84 -5.85 -3.77
N ARG A 49 2.39 -6.47 -2.72
CA ARG A 49 1.84 -7.71 -2.14
C ARG A 49 0.43 -7.50 -1.58
N ILE A 50 0.18 -6.43 -0.84
CA ILE A 50 -1.16 -6.08 -0.33
C ILE A 50 -2.15 -5.92 -1.49
N ILE A 51 -1.75 -5.28 -2.59
CA ILE A 51 -2.58 -5.13 -3.79
C ILE A 51 -2.83 -6.49 -4.46
N GLY A 52 -1.83 -7.37 -4.49
CA GLY A 52 -1.95 -8.74 -4.97
C GLY A 52 -3.03 -9.53 -4.21
N LEU A 53 -3.05 -9.44 -2.88
CA LEU A 53 -4.07 -10.10 -2.04
C LEU A 53 -5.50 -9.71 -2.43
N VAL A 54 -5.74 -8.42 -2.68
CA VAL A 54 -7.08 -7.93 -3.05
C VAL A 54 -7.58 -8.50 -4.37
N LYS A 55 -6.68 -8.91 -5.26
CA LYS A 55 -7.04 -9.53 -6.55
C LYS A 55 -7.38 -11.02 -6.41
N GLN A 56 -6.99 -11.66 -5.31
CA GLN A 56 -7.28 -13.07 -5.05
C GLN A 56 -8.62 -13.24 -4.33
N PRO A 57 -9.30 -14.40 -4.51
CA PRO A 57 -10.45 -14.72 -3.68
C PRO A 57 -10.04 -14.77 -2.20
N PRO A 58 -10.86 -14.23 -1.29
CA PRO A 58 -10.70 -14.45 0.15
C PRO A 58 -10.67 -15.95 0.45
N PRO A 59 -9.83 -16.42 1.39
CA PRO A 59 -9.59 -17.84 1.57
C PRO A 59 -10.82 -18.58 2.12
N GLY A 60 -11.70 -17.92 2.88
CA GLY A 60 -12.98 -18.48 3.32
C GLY A 60 -14.13 -18.37 2.31
N ARG A 61 -13.88 -17.86 1.11
CA ARG A 61 -14.92 -17.79 0.08
C ARG A 61 -15.19 -19.19 -0.46
N LEU A 62 -16.42 -19.66 -0.26
CA LEU A 62 -16.90 -20.90 -0.85
C LEU A 62 -16.88 -20.81 -2.37
N THR A 63 -16.24 -21.77 -3.01
CA THR A 63 -16.25 -21.97 -4.46
C THR A 63 -16.58 -23.42 -4.76
N VAL A 64 -17.27 -23.65 -5.88
CA VAL A 64 -17.52 -25.02 -6.36
C VAL A 64 -16.18 -25.62 -6.80
N GLN A 65 -15.77 -26.69 -6.15
CA GLN A 65 -14.57 -27.44 -6.49
C GLN A 65 -14.84 -28.40 -7.65
N ALA A 66 -13.77 -29.02 -8.18
CA ALA A 66 -13.87 -29.91 -9.34
C ALA A 66 -14.69 -31.18 -9.08
N ASP A 67 -14.80 -31.57 -7.80
CA ASP A 67 -15.63 -32.68 -7.30
C ASP A 67 -17.11 -32.28 -7.08
N GLY A 68 -17.46 -31.01 -7.26
CA GLY A 68 -18.80 -30.47 -7.06
C GLY A 68 -19.09 -29.98 -5.64
N GLU A 69 -18.16 -30.14 -4.69
CA GLU A 69 -18.33 -29.69 -3.30
C GLU A 69 -18.11 -28.18 -3.16
N LEU A 70 -18.80 -27.58 -2.18
CA LEU A 70 -18.62 -26.16 -1.83
C LEU A 70 -17.62 -26.05 -0.68
N ALA A 71 -16.38 -25.69 -0.99
CA ALA A 71 -15.35 -25.49 0.02
C ALA A 71 -14.54 -24.21 -0.24
N GLY A 72 -14.15 -23.56 0.86
CA GLY A 72 -13.18 -22.47 0.84
C GLY A 72 -11.75 -23.01 0.89
N ALA A 73 -10.77 -22.22 0.49
CA ALA A 73 -9.36 -22.59 0.64
C ALA A 73 -8.93 -22.68 2.12
N ASP A 74 -9.57 -21.89 2.98
CA ASP A 74 -9.48 -21.98 4.44
C ASP A 74 -10.87 -21.64 5.02
N GLU A 75 -11.58 -22.63 5.55
CA GLU A 75 -12.91 -22.45 6.14
C GLU A 75 -12.92 -21.51 7.35
N SER A 76 -11.79 -21.39 8.07
CA SER A 76 -11.64 -20.42 9.17
C SER A 76 -11.29 -19.02 8.66
N GLY A 77 -10.96 -18.91 7.38
CA GLY A 77 -10.62 -17.67 6.71
C GLY A 77 -11.82 -16.75 6.47
N PRO A 78 -11.58 -15.46 6.17
CA PRO A 78 -12.66 -14.54 5.89
C PRO A 78 -13.39 -14.92 4.59
N PRO A 79 -14.73 -14.92 4.56
CA PRO A 79 -15.50 -15.18 3.34
C PRO A 79 -15.42 -14.03 2.33
N GLU A 80 -15.07 -12.83 2.82
CA GLU A 80 -14.93 -11.61 2.04
C GLU A 80 -13.73 -10.78 2.52
N TRP A 81 -13.07 -10.09 1.59
CA TRP A 81 -12.02 -9.14 1.95
C TRP A 81 -12.62 -7.91 2.60
N THR A 82 -12.54 -7.84 3.93
CA THR A 82 -12.69 -6.58 4.67
C THR A 82 -11.32 -5.92 4.84
N LEU A 83 -11.29 -4.63 5.17
CA LEU A 83 -10.01 -3.94 5.45
C LEU A 83 -9.27 -4.57 6.64
N ASP A 84 -10.00 -5.11 7.62
CA ASP A 84 -9.40 -5.76 8.79
C ASP A 84 -8.89 -7.16 8.44
N ALA A 85 -9.64 -7.90 7.62
CA ALA A 85 -9.22 -9.19 7.09
C ALA A 85 -7.94 -9.06 6.23
N LEU A 86 -7.86 -8.02 5.40
CA LEU A 86 -6.64 -7.73 4.63
C LEU A 86 -5.46 -7.35 5.51
N ALA A 87 -5.69 -6.59 6.58
CA ALA A 87 -4.64 -6.25 7.53
C ALA A 87 -4.13 -7.49 8.28
N ALA A 88 -5.04 -8.36 8.72
CA ALA A 88 -4.70 -9.62 9.37
C ALA A 88 -3.92 -10.56 8.43
N GLU A 89 -4.37 -10.71 7.18
CA GLU A 89 -3.68 -11.56 6.20
C GLU A 89 -2.32 -10.99 5.80
N ALA A 90 -2.22 -9.68 5.61
CA ALA A 90 -0.93 -9.03 5.38
C ALA A 90 0.02 -9.26 6.57
N GLY A 91 -0.49 -9.21 7.81
CA GLY A 91 0.27 -9.55 9.01
C GLY A 91 0.76 -11.00 9.02
N ARG A 92 -0.06 -11.97 8.59
CA ARG A 92 0.35 -13.37 8.41
C ARG A 92 1.48 -13.53 7.38
N LEU A 93 1.53 -12.67 6.37
CA LEU A 93 2.62 -12.58 5.40
C LEU A 93 3.83 -11.76 5.88
N GLY A 94 3.85 -11.36 7.16
CA GLY A 94 4.94 -10.61 7.78
C GLY A 94 4.92 -9.11 7.46
N ILE A 95 3.81 -8.58 6.94
CA ILE A 95 3.66 -7.16 6.60
C ILE A 95 2.90 -6.46 7.73
N GLU A 96 3.59 -5.64 8.51
CA GLU A 96 2.97 -4.87 9.57
C GLU A 96 2.16 -3.69 9.00
N VAL A 97 0.84 -3.85 8.94
CA VAL A 97 -0.07 -2.85 8.39
C VAL A 97 -1.40 -2.80 9.16
N GLY A 98 -1.84 -1.60 9.52
CA GLY A 98 -3.16 -1.38 10.12
C GLY A 98 -4.26 -1.09 9.09
N ARG A 99 -5.52 -1.25 9.48
CA ARG A 99 -6.73 -0.96 8.67
C ARG A 99 -6.65 0.36 7.88
N SER A 100 -6.27 1.45 8.56
CA SER A 100 -6.18 2.78 7.95
C SER A 100 -5.07 2.89 6.89
N GLN A 101 -3.96 2.18 7.08
CA GLN A 101 -2.88 2.11 6.09
C GLN A 101 -3.30 1.29 4.88
N VAL A 102 -3.96 0.14 5.07
CA VAL A 102 -4.54 -0.66 3.98
C VAL A 102 -5.48 0.21 3.15
N ARG A 103 -6.44 0.90 3.77
CA ARG A 103 -7.36 1.81 3.07
C ARG A 103 -6.61 2.85 2.22
N ARG A 104 -5.58 3.50 2.78
CA ARG A 104 -4.80 4.51 2.08
C ARG A 104 -4.03 3.93 0.89
N ILE A 105 -3.47 2.73 1.04
CA ILE A 105 -2.79 2.02 -0.05
C ILE A 105 -3.78 1.74 -1.18
N LEU A 106 -4.96 1.19 -0.87
CA LEU A 106 -5.98 0.86 -1.88
C LEU A 106 -6.49 2.09 -2.61
N LEU A 107 -6.73 3.21 -1.90
CA LEU A 107 -7.15 4.47 -2.52
C LEU A 107 -6.07 5.07 -3.42
N ALA A 108 -4.81 5.05 -2.99
CA ALA A 108 -3.69 5.57 -3.77
C ALA A 108 -3.45 4.77 -5.06
N GLU A 109 -3.72 3.46 -5.04
CA GLU A 109 -3.58 2.58 -6.21
C GLU A 109 -4.86 2.48 -7.04
N GLY A 110 -5.89 3.29 -6.75
CA GLY A 110 -7.13 3.35 -7.52
C GLY A 110 -7.95 2.06 -7.52
N VAL A 111 -7.73 1.16 -6.55
CA VAL A 111 -8.43 -0.12 -6.51
C VAL A 111 -9.92 0.12 -6.28
N ARG A 112 -10.75 -0.28 -7.24
CA ARG A 112 -12.21 -0.16 -7.17
C ARG A 112 -12.77 -1.10 -6.11
N TRP A 113 -12.75 -0.63 -4.87
CA TRP A 113 -13.26 -1.37 -3.72
C TRP A 113 -14.77 -1.57 -3.84
N ARG A 114 -15.22 -2.83 -3.87
CA ARG A 114 -16.65 -3.15 -3.80
C ARG A 114 -17.07 -3.12 -2.34
N ARG A 115 -18.06 -2.30 -1.99
CA ARG A 115 -18.67 -2.37 -0.66
C ARG A 115 -19.36 -3.73 -0.52
N THR A 116 -18.89 -4.54 0.43
CA THR A 116 -19.63 -5.70 0.94
C THR A 116 -21.01 -5.23 1.38
N ARG A 117 -22.06 -5.84 0.83
CA ARG A 117 -23.42 -5.61 1.30
C ARG A 117 -23.60 -6.43 2.57
N SER A 118 -23.44 -5.81 3.73
CA SER A 118 -23.76 -6.45 5.01
C SER A 118 -25.28 -6.50 5.19
N TRP A 119 -25.93 -7.60 4.81
CA TRP A 119 -27.34 -7.83 5.21
C TRP A 119 -27.43 -8.37 6.66
N THR A 120 -26.33 -8.86 7.22
CA THR A 120 -26.31 -9.54 8.53
C THR A 120 -25.46 -8.80 9.55
N GLY A 121 -25.95 -7.66 10.03
CA GLY A 121 -25.46 -7.04 11.26
C GLY A 121 -26.27 -7.53 12.47
N ARG A 122 -25.94 -8.72 13.01
CA ARG A 122 -26.55 -9.20 14.26
C ARG A 122 -25.96 -8.38 15.42
N ARG A 123 -26.75 -7.42 15.93
CA ARG A 123 -26.37 -6.55 17.04
C ARG A 123 -26.48 -7.37 18.34
N THR A 124 -25.37 -7.90 18.86
CA THR A 124 -25.37 -8.53 20.19
C THR A 124 -25.55 -7.42 21.23
N ARG A 125 -26.76 -7.34 21.81
CA ARG A 125 -27.05 -6.50 22.96
C ARG A 125 -26.49 -7.22 24.18
N THR A 126 -25.37 -6.75 24.72
CA THR A 126 -24.86 -7.21 26.02
C THR A 126 -25.89 -6.91 27.08
N SER A 127 -26.50 -7.98 27.62
CA SER A 127 -27.24 -7.95 28.88
C SER A 127 -26.23 -7.76 30.01
N ARG A 128 -26.53 -6.82 30.89
CA ARG A 128 -25.80 -6.58 32.13
C ARG A 128 -26.82 -6.83 33.23
N ASP A 129 -26.67 -7.96 33.90
CA ASP A 129 -27.11 -8.12 35.29
C ASP A 129 -26.16 -7.34 36.21
#